data_AF-A0A1W1DHM8-F1
#
_entry.id   AF-A0A1W1DHM8-F1
#
_cell.length_a   1.000
_cell.length_b   1.000
_cell.length_c   1.000
_cell.angle_alpha   90.00
_cell.angle_beta   90.00
_cell.angle_gamma   90.00
#
_symmetry.space_group_name_H-M   'P 1'
#
loop_
_entity.id
_entity.type
_entity.pdbx_description
1 polymer ?
#
loop_
_entity_poly.entity_id
_entity_poly.type
_entity_poly.pdbx_seq_one_letter_code
_entity_poly.pdbx_strand_id
1 'polypeptide(L)'
;MPGVEVGINYSRAAFKYDSDANIDLRRLGEVMPGVISVNIPIIGKQEHFPMLPACEYDGSQAPGTPCWDEDEDDPQGAFNHAEVMAAIEKTEDWMRAHPNIGFTGSYIQFLKIVNMLMMTPEGQEPDLKYFHVPNAEFISKNMDVYGDVDDPEWVPNANEVVTGFNGLLEANTNAGDLDSFVAKSWNEGVIMGFVNTMDPVKTHQTVKDIQKWFEDNKNEPGFDLVTWGFKSGDMITMPEAGTCSISSVNESKSPTKRQDCANENGDWVAKVVQIEDSGTTTMAVGGFLGATEATHDVAEVEYIKSPLVTALAIFIVAALIFGSPLVAAILTSTLLVTLFGQYGLGAYYTSVENWSGNLHFATLVSLSIAMGLGVDYGIYMISRLKEEMTATGGKWVESLQNTLETTGAAVFASIVVLLASFIPLLMTQLANTWALGVFISEALIIDVVIALTIIPLLVYIFKPKYVFGKK
;
A
#
# COMPACT_ATOMS: atom_id res chain seq x y z
N MET A 1 4.73 18.35 -16.15
CA MET A 1 5.52 18.93 -17.25
C MET A 1 5.94 17.79 -18.17
N PRO A 2 5.56 17.76 -19.46
CA PRO A 2 6.05 16.76 -20.40
C PRO A 2 7.44 17.18 -20.91
N GLY A 3 8.46 16.34 -20.71
CA GLY A 3 9.82 16.61 -21.22
C GLY A 3 10.98 16.18 -20.32
N VAL A 4 10.72 15.80 -19.06
CA VAL A 4 11.79 15.31 -18.15
C VAL A 4 12.14 13.83 -18.41
N GLU A 5 11.27 13.10 -19.11
CA GLU A 5 11.47 11.70 -19.51
C GLU A 5 12.57 11.54 -20.58
N VAL A 6 12.90 12.60 -21.32
CA VAL A 6 13.90 12.56 -22.40
C VAL A 6 15.30 12.73 -21.80
N GLY A 7 15.89 11.63 -21.35
CA GLY A 7 17.28 11.60 -20.87
C GLY A 7 17.60 10.51 -19.85
N ILE A 8 16.58 9.86 -19.29
CA ILE A 8 16.77 8.79 -18.30
C ILE A 8 17.09 7.49 -19.03
N ASN A 9 18.33 6.99 -18.85
CA ASN A 9 18.72 5.68 -19.32
C ASN A 9 18.23 4.63 -18.32
N TYR A 10 16.98 4.21 -18.46
CA TYR A 10 16.31 3.25 -17.57
C TYR A 10 17.07 1.93 -17.43
N SER A 11 17.77 1.51 -18.48
CA SER A 11 18.63 0.33 -18.47
C SER A 11 19.79 0.47 -17.49
N ARG A 12 20.30 1.69 -17.26
CA ARG A 12 21.42 1.95 -16.32
C ARG A 12 20.97 2.07 -14.87
N ALA A 13 19.73 2.49 -14.65
CA ALA A 13 19.12 2.59 -13.32
C ALA A 13 18.86 1.21 -12.69
N ALA A 14 18.62 0.20 -13.52
CA ALA A 14 18.36 -1.18 -13.10
C ALA A 14 19.58 -1.93 -12.55
N PHE A 15 20.79 -1.33 -12.46
CA PHE A 15 21.99 -2.08 -12.07
C PHE A 15 22.78 -1.49 -10.89
N LYS A 16 22.41 -0.31 -10.35
CA LYS A 16 23.17 0.34 -9.27
C LYS A 16 22.30 1.16 -8.33
N TYR A 17 22.28 0.75 -7.05
CA TYR A 17 21.57 1.43 -5.97
C TYR A 17 21.94 2.92 -5.84
N ASP A 18 23.24 3.26 -6.01
CA ASP A 18 23.77 4.64 -5.92
C ASP A 18 24.03 5.32 -7.28
N SER A 19 23.40 4.87 -8.38
CA SER A 19 23.55 5.60 -9.65
C SER A 19 22.83 6.94 -9.62
N ASP A 20 23.41 7.95 -10.29
CA ASP A 20 22.77 9.25 -10.52
C ASP A 20 21.35 9.09 -11.10
N ALA A 21 21.11 8.03 -11.90
CA ALA A 21 19.80 7.70 -12.45
C ALA A 21 18.79 7.19 -11.40
N ASN A 22 19.21 6.42 -10.39
CA ASN A 22 18.32 6.01 -9.29
C ASN A 22 18.01 7.17 -8.34
N ILE A 23 19.00 8.04 -8.09
CA ILE A 23 18.81 9.29 -7.36
C ILE A 23 17.85 10.21 -8.13
N ASP A 24 18.01 10.30 -9.45
CA ASP A 24 17.10 11.04 -10.32
C ASP A 24 15.71 10.40 -10.36
N LEU A 25 15.55 9.07 -10.28
CA LEU A 25 14.25 8.40 -10.16
C LEU A 25 13.58 8.62 -8.79
N ARG A 26 14.33 8.64 -7.68
CA ARG A 26 13.80 9.04 -6.37
C ARG A 26 13.35 10.50 -6.38
N ARG A 27 14.19 11.39 -6.94
CA ARG A 27 13.82 12.79 -7.18
C ARG A 27 12.65 12.91 -8.14
N LEU A 28 12.53 12.04 -9.14
CA LEU A 28 11.40 11.99 -10.07
C LEU A 28 10.12 11.58 -9.34
N GLY A 29 10.18 10.61 -8.42
CA GLY A 29 9.04 10.24 -7.56
C GLY A 29 8.64 11.36 -6.59
N GLU A 30 9.59 12.19 -6.16
CA GLU A 30 9.34 13.39 -5.35
C GLU A 30 8.81 14.58 -6.18
N VAL A 31 9.19 14.69 -7.46
CA VAL A 31 8.91 15.85 -8.34
C VAL A 31 7.76 15.60 -9.34
N MET A 32 7.48 14.34 -9.68
CA MET A 32 6.42 13.91 -10.58
C MET A 32 5.40 13.02 -9.85
N PRO A 33 4.27 13.58 -9.37
CA PRO A 33 3.20 12.82 -8.71
C PRO A 33 2.42 11.86 -9.64
N GLY A 34 3.02 11.38 -10.74
CA GLY A 34 2.41 10.53 -11.76
C GLY A 34 3.17 9.26 -12.13
N VAL A 35 4.40 9.08 -11.64
CA VAL A 35 5.16 7.83 -11.80
C VAL A 35 5.06 7.07 -10.49
N ILE A 36 4.26 6.01 -10.50
CA ILE A 36 3.96 5.25 -9.30
C ILE A 36 4.75 3.94 -9.34
N SER A 37 5.67 3.76 -8.39
CA SER A 37 6.50 2.56 -8.27
C SER A 37 5.69 1.37 -7.76
N VAL A 38 5.93 0.22 -8.36
CA VAL A 38 5.30 -1.07 -8.07
C VAL A 38 6.38 -2.08 -7.80
N ASN A 39 6.35 -2.72 -6.63
CA ASN A 39 7.32 -3.75 -6.28
C ASN A 39 6.58 -5.06 -6.03
N ILE A 40 6.80 -6.06 -6.87
CA ILE A 40 6.20 -7.39 -6.72
C ILE A 40 7.29 -8.31 -6.17
N PRO A 41 7.33 -8.57 -4.85
CA PRO A 41 8.23 -9.58 -4.30
C PRO A 41 7.85 -10.97 -4.79
N ILE A 42 8.84 -11.83 -4.91
CA ILE A 42 8.72 -13.22 -5.31
C ILE A 42 9.46 -14.05 -4.26
N ILE A 43 8.78 -15.05 -3.69
CA ILE A 43 9.34 -15.90 -2.64
C ILE A 43 9.08 -17.36 -3.00
N GLY A 44 10.13 -18.19 -3.06
CA GLY A 44 9.99 -19.63 -3.26
C GLY A 44 9.16 -20.30 -2.16
N LYS A 45 8.19 -21.14 -2.55
CA LYS A 45 7.40 -21.89 -1.57
C LYS A 45 8.26 -22.96 -0.92
N GLN A 46 8.24 -23.03 0.41
CA GLN A 46 9.04 -23.99 1.18
C GLN A 46 8.76 -25.46 0.82
N GLU A 47 7.55 -25.79 0.35
CA GLU A 47 7.20 -27.14 -0.13
C GLU A 47 8.01 -27.56 -1.37
N HIS A 48 8.35 -26.60 -2.24
CA HIS A 48 9.10 -26.85 -3.47
C HIS A 48 10.58 -26.53 -3.33
N PHE A 49 10.93 -25.52 -2.53
CA PHE A 49 12.29 -25.03 -2.33
C PHE A 49 12.64 -24.98 -0.82
N PRO A 50 12.86 -26.14 -0.17
CA PRO A 50 13.34 -26.17 1.20
C PRO A 50 14.80 -25.73 1.25
N MET A 51 15.09 -24.63 1.94
CA MET A 51 16.46 -24.18 2.16
C MET A 51 17.13 -25.03 3.24
N LEU A 52 18.08 -25.87 2.86
CA LEU A 52 18.87 -26.74 3.73
C LEU A 52 20.18 -26.04 4.15
N PRO A 53 20.66 -26.27 5.38
CA PRO A 53 21.97 -25.79 5.81
C PRO A 53 23.08 -26.49 5.03
N ALA A 54 24.21 -25.81 4.83
CA ALA A 54 25.39 -26.42 4.22
C ALA A 54 25.90 -27.62 5.04
N CYS A 55 26.33 -28.68 4.36
CA CYS A 55 26.97 -29.82 5.00
C CYS A 55 28.32 -29.44 5.64
N GLU A 56 28.81 -30.25 6.57
CA GLU A 56 30.18 -30.07 7.10
C GLU A 56 31.21 -30.28 5.98
N TYR A 57 32.41 -29.68 6.11
CA TYR A 57 33.46 -29.67 5.08
C TYR A 57 33.93 -31.07 4.62
N ASP A 58 33.54 -32.13 5.33
CA ASP A 58 33.80 -33.53 4.97
C ASP A 58 32.61 -34.24 4.28
N GLY A 59 31.56 -33.50 3.92
CA GLY A 59 30.32 -34.01 3.32
C GLY A 59 29.44 -34.80 4.30
N SER A 60 29.80 -34.86 5.58
CA SER A 60 29.06 -35.66 6.56
C SER A 60 27.83 -34.93 7.08
N GLN A 61 26.70 -35.64 7.12
CA GLN A 61 25.46 -35.13 7.69
C GLN A 61 25.52 -35.20 9.23
N ALA A 62 25.23 -34.10 9.91
CA ALA A 62 24.93 -34.15 11.34
C ALA A 62 23.76 -35.14 11.58
N PRO A 63 23.82 -36.03 12.59
CA PRO A 63 22.85 -37.10 12.74
C PRO A 63 21.41 -36.57 12.88
N GLY A 64 20.58 -36.78 11.85
CA GLY A 64 19.14 -36.48 11.87
C GLY A 64 18.70 -35.19 11.18
N THR A 65 19.58 -34.44 10.51
CA THR A 65 19.21 -33.24 9.74
C THR A 65 19.69 -33.33 8.29
N PRO A 66 18.81 -33.18 7.28
CA PRO A 66 19.24 -33.03 5.89
C PRO A 66 20.10 -31.78 5.73
N CYS A 67 21.20 -31.89 4.99
CA CYS A 67 22.09 -30.77 4.63
C CYS A 67 22.29 -30.75 3.11
N TRP A 68 22.77 -29.62 2.60
CA TRP A 68 23.07 -29.40 1.18
C TRP A 68 24.57 -29.41 0.94
N ASP A 69 25.01 -30.23 0.00
CA ASP A 69 26.39 -30.31 -0.47
C ASP A 69 26.53 -29.57 -1.80
N GLU A 70 27.37 -28.54 -1.84
CA GLU A 70 27.55 -27.70 -3.03
C GLU A 70 28.21 -28.43 -4.22
N ASP A 71 28.90 -29.55 -3.96
CA ASP A 71 29.59 -30.34 -4.98
C ASP A 71 28.71 -31.47 -5.54
N GLU A 72 27.74 -31.98 -4.77
CA GLU A 72 26.89 -33.13 -5.14
C GLU A 72 25.43 -32.76 -5.45
N ASP A 73 24.87 -31.73 -4.83
CA ASP A 73 23.47 -31.35 -4.96
C ASP A 73 23.23 -30.18 -5.93
N ASP A 74 22.05 -30.15 -6.54
CA ASP A 74 21.63 -29.03 -7.37
C ASP A 74 21.56 -27.71 -6.57
N PRO A 75 21.86 -26.55 -7.17
CA PRO A 75 21.80 -25.27 -6.49
C PRO A 75 20.41 -24.92 -5.95
N GLN A 76 20.37 -24.51 -4.68
CA GLN A 76 19.13 -24.22 -3.97
C GLN A 76 18.49 -22.90 -4.41
N GLY A 77 17.17 -22.78 -4.23
CA GLY A 77 16.43 -21.54 -4.37
C GLY A 77 15.62 -21.44 -5.67
N ALA A 78 14.45 -20.80 -5.57
CA ALA A 78 13.51 -20.68 -6.68
C ALA A 78 14.09 -20.01 -7.94
N PHE A 79 15.10 -19.15 -7.81
CA PHE A 79 15.69 -18.43 -8.93
C PHE A 79 16.67 -19.27 -9.78
N ASN A 80 17.00 -20.49 -9.34
CA ASN A 80 17.73 -21.47 -10.14
C ASN A 80 16.82 -22.36 -11.00
N HIS A 81 15.49 -22.22 -10.86
CA HIS A 81 14.52 -23.02 -11.60
C HIS A 81 14.02 -22.30 -12.87
N ALA A 82 14.19 -22.94 -14.03
CA ALA A 82 13.91 -22.32 -15.33
C ALA A 82 12.43 -21.96 -15.56
N GLU A 83 11.50 -22.78 -15.05
CA GLU A 83 10.06 -22.47 -15.15
C GLU A 83 9.66 -21.27 -14.28
N VAL A 84 10.33 -21.05 -13.13
CA VAL A 84 10.11 -19.83 -12.32
C VAL A 84 10.60 -18.62 -13.09
N MET A 85 11.77 -18.72 -13.72
CA MET A 85 12.32 -17.66 -14.57
C MET A 85 11.40 -17.36 -15.77
N ALA A 86 10.83 -18.38 -16.41
CA ALA A 86 9.88 -18.22 -17.50
C ALA A 86 8.58 -17.52 -17.03
N ALA A 87 8.10 -17.83 -15.83
CA ALA A 87 6.94 -17.15 -15.24
C ALA A 87 7.23 -15.66 -14.96
N ILE A 88 8.45 -15.33 -14.49
CA ILE A 88 8.90 -13.93 -14.31
C ILE A 88 8.97 -13.21 -15.66
N GLU A 89 9.56 -13.84 -16.68
CA GLU A 89 9.59 -13.29 -18.04
C GLU A 89 8.18 -13.00 -18.56
N LYS A 90 7.28 -13.98 -18.48
CA LYS A 90 5.91 -13.85 -18.96
C LYS A 90 5.18 -12.70 -18.25
N THR A 91 5.40 -12.56 -16.94
CA THR A 91 4.86 -11.45 -16.15
C THR A 91 5.43 -10.11 -16.62
N GLU A 92 6.75 -10.02 -16.82
CA GLU A 92 7.39 -8.79 -17.24
C GLU A 92 6.96 -8.36 -18.65
N ASP A 93 6.84 -9.32 -19.59
CA ASP A 93 6.39 -9.05 -20.95
C ASP A 93 4.91 -8.62 -20.97
N TRP A 94 4.05 -9.24 -20.14
CA TRP A 94 2.67 -8.77 -19.97
C TRP A 94 2.61 -7.35 -19.39
N MET A 95 3.39 -7.07 -18.34
CA MET A 95 3.46 -5.75 -17.75
C MET A 95 3.94 -4.70 -18.77
N ARG A 96 4.94 -5.02 -19.59
CA ARG A 96 5.44 -4.13 -20.67
C ARG A 96 4.43 -3.90 -21.78
N ALA A 97 3.58 -4.88 -22.06
CA ALA A 97 2.50 -4.76 -23.04
C ALA A 97 1.32 -3.93 -22.50
N HIS A 98 1.25 -3.71 -21.19
CA HIS A 98 0.14 -2.99 -20.57
C HIS A 98 0.22 -1.48 -20.87
N PRO A 99 -0.89 -0.83 -21.31
CA PRO A 99 -0.86 0.56 -21.77
C PRO A 99 -0.47 1.59 -20.71
N ASN A 100 -0.60 1.22 -19.43
CA ASN A 100 -0.38 2.10 -18.28
C ASN A 100 0.95 1.83 -17.54
N ILE A 101 1.72 0.82 -17.95
CA ILE A 101 3.01 0.48 -17.31
C ILE A 101 4.11 0.92 -18.26
N GLY A 102 4.91 1.90 -17.82
CA GLY A 102 5.92 2.54 -18.67
C GLY A 102 7.26 1.82 -18.66
N PHE A 103 7.57 1.10 -17.59
CA PHE A 103 8.85 0.40 -17.44
C PHE A 103 8.71 -0.74 -16.43
N THR A 104 9.47 -1.79 -16.67
CA THR A 104 9.71 -2.88 -15.72
C THR A 104 11.19 -3.25 -15.72
N GLY A 105 11.67 -3.63 -14.54
CA GLY A 105 13.02 -4.12 -14.33
C GLY A 105 12.99 -5.29 -13.36
N SER A 106 13.59 -6.39 -13.78
CA SER A 106 13.78 -7.57 -12.94
C SER A 106 15.10 -8.24 -13.28
N TYR A 107 15.48 -9.19 -12.42
CA TYR A 107 16.60 -10.11 -12.64
C TYR A 107 16.58 -10.75 -14.04
N ILE A 108 15.39 -11.02 -14.59
CA ILE A 108 15.23 -11.77 -15.84
C ILE A 108 15.84 -11.08 -17.06
N GLN A 109 15.98 -9.76 -17.02
CA GLN A 109 16.58 -9.01 -18.13
C GLN A 109 18.04 -9.42 -18.33
N PHE A 110 18.76 -9.73 -17.25
CA PHE A 110 20.10 -10.25 -17.37
C PHE A 110 20.13 -11.62 -18.05
N LEU A 111 19.29 -12.56 -17.58
CA LEU A 111 19.19 -13.90 -18.18
C LEU A 111 18.87 -13.85 -19.68
N LYS A 112 17.90 -13.02 -20.09
CA LYS A 112 17.52 -12.84 -21.50
C LYS A 112 18.67 -12.27 -22.34
N ILE A 113 19.44 -11.33 -21.80
CA ILE A 113 20.62 -10.76 -22.49
C ILE A 113 21.72 -11.80 -22.62
N VAL A 114 22.06 -12.52 -21.54
CA VAL A 114 23.10 -13.56 -21.59
C VAL A 114 22.70 -14.64 -22.57
N ASN A 115 21.45 -15.10 -22.52
CA ASN A 115 20.96 -16.10 -23.45
C ASN A 115 21.09 -15.63 -24.91
N MET A 116 20.71 -14.39 -25.18
CA MET A 116 20.86 -13.79 -26.51
C MET A 116 22.32 -13.74 -26.98
N LEU A 117 23.24 -13.35 -26.09
CA LEU A 117 24.66 -13.23 -26.43
C LEU A 117 25.33 -14.60 -26.63
N MET A 118 24.96 -15.60 -25.84
CA MET A 118 25.56 -16.94 -25.89
C MET A 118 25.00 -17.79 -27.04
N MET A 119 23.73 -17.61 -27.40
CA MET A 119 23.04 -18.40 -28.43
C MET A 119 23.05 -17.73 -29.80
N THR A 120 23.57 -16.51 -29.92
CA THR A 120 23.80 -15.92 -31.25
C THR A 120 25.03 -16.57 -31.90
N PRO A 121 24.92 -17.14 -33.12
CA PRO A 121 26.04 -17.78 -33.79
C PRO A 121 27.24 -16.84 -33.97
N GLU A 122 28.45 -17.38 -33.86
CA GLU A 122 29.68 -16.59 -33.97
C GLU A 122 29.74 -15.80 -35.29
N GLY A 123 30.05 -14.50 -35.17
CA GLY A 123 30.14 -13.59 -36.32
C GLY A 123 28.82 -12.98 -36.79
N GLN A 124 27.70 -13.26 -36.11
CA GLN A 124 26.41 -12.59 -36.33
C GLN A 124 26.15 -11.50 -35.28
N GLU A 125 25.33 -10.51 -35.63
CA GLU A 125 24.86 -9.52 -34.65
C GLU A 125 23.83 -10.16 -33.71
N PRO A 126 23.75 -9.75 -32.43
CA PRO A 126 22.81 -10.30 -31.46
C PRO A 126 21.36 -10.29 -31.97
N ASP A 127 20.72 -11.45 -31.99
CA ASP A 127 19.35 -11.62 -32.50
C ASP A 127 18.32 -11.64 -31.35
N LEU A 128 17.31 -10.75 -31.43
CA LEU A 128 16.20 -10.71 -30.48
C LEU A 128 15.40 -12.02 -30.42
N LYS A 129 15.53 -12.92 -31.42
CA LYS A 129 15.01 -14.29 -31.36
C LYS A 129 15.44 -15.02 -30.08
N TYR A 130 16.65 -14.78 -29.60
CA TYR A 130 17.21 -15.43 -28.42
C TYR A 130 17.04 -14.62 -27.13
N PHE A 131 16.34 -13.49 -27.19
CA PHE A 131 16.01 -12.65 -26.04
C PHE A 131 14.85 -13.24 -25.24
N HIS A 132 15.06 -14.44 -24.71
CA HIS A 132 14.09 -15.24 -23.94
C HIS A 132 14.80 -16.03 -22.84
N VAL A 133 14.06 -16.41 -21.81
CA VAL A 133 14.56 -17.32 -20.77
C VAL A 133 14.70 -18.72 -21.37
N PRO A 134 15.83 -19.41 -21.15
CA PRO A 134 16.03 -20.77 -21.64
C PRO A 134 15.23 -21.79 -20.81
N ASN A 135 13.90 -21.81 -20.98
CA ASN A 135 13.04 -22.84 -20.38
C ASN A 135 12.97 -24.10 -21.27
N ALA A 136 12.38 -25.17 -20.74
CA ALA A 136 12.35 -26.46 -21.44
C ALA A 136 11.66 -26.35 -22.82
N GLU A 137 10.59 -25.58 -22.92
CA GLU A 137 9.89 -25.34 -24.19
C GLU A 137 10.76 -24.56 -25.19
N PHE A 138 11.44 -23.50 -24.74
CA PHE A 138 12.29 -22.67 -25.59
C PHE A 138 13.50 -23.44 -26.10
N ILE A 139 14.16 -24.21 -25.24
CA ILE A 139 15.31 -25.05 -25.60
C ILE A 139 14.88 -26.10 -26.65
N SER A 140 13.74 -26.77 -26.42
CA SER A 140 13.23 -27.79 -27.35
C SER A 140 12.97 -27.25 -28.77
N LYS A 141 12.60 -25.98 -28.89
CA LYS A 141 12.34 -25.30 -30.17
C LYS A 141 13.61 -24.80 -30.86
N ASN A 142 14.71 -24.63 -30.14
CA ASN A 142 15.98 -24.07 -30.63
C ASN A 142 17.14 -25.07 -30.50
N MET A 143 16.87 -26.36 -30.71
CA MET A 143 17.88 -27.43 -30.65
C MET A 143 19.00 -27.26 -31.69
N ASP A 144 18.81 -26.38 -32.69
CA ASP A 144 19.84 -25.99 -33.64
C ASP A 144 21.03 -25.27 -32.99
N VAL A 145 20.81 -24.63 -31.83
CA VAL A 145 21.85 -23.90 -31.09
C VAL A 145 22.17 -24.53 -29.74
N TYR A 146 21.18 -25.14 -29.08
CA TYR A 146 21.39 -25.81 -27.80
C TYR A 146 21.82 -27.27 -27.93
N GLY A 147 21.52 -27.91 -29.06
CA GLY A 147 21.80 -29.32 -29.28
C GLY A 147 23.29 -29.56 -29.49
N ASP A 148 23.75 -30.75 -29.08
CA ASP A 148 25.09 -31.20 -29.37
C ASP A 148 25.17 -31.70 -30.83
N VAL A 149 26.19 -31.25 -31.57
CA VAL A 149 26.44 -31.70 -32.95
C VAL A 149 26.85 -33.18 -32.96
N ASP A 150 27.50 -33.64 -31.89
CA ASP A 150 28.01 -35.01 -31.75
C ASP A 150 26.96 -35.97 -31.15
N ASP A 151 25.95 -35.47 -30.43
CA ASP A 151 24.82 -36.26 -29.89
C ASP A 151 23.45 -35.59 -30.13
N PRO A 152 22.75 -35.95 -31.23
CA PRO A 152 21.46 -35.36 -31.59
C PRO A 152 20.29 -35.73 -30.67
N GLU A 153 20.43 -36.73 -29.79
CA GLU A 153 19.39 -37.11 -28.82
C GLU A 153 19.53 -36.40 -27.47
N TRP A 154 20.69 -35.75 -27.23
CA TRP A 154 20.94 -35.02 -25.99
C TRP A 154 20.19 -33.69 -25.97
N VAL A 155 19.48 -33.43 -24.86
CA VAL A 155 18.75 -32.18 -24.61
C VAL A 155 19.29 -31.57 -23.32
N PRO A 156 19.79 -30.32 -23.35
CA PRO A 156 20.27 -29.67 -22.14
C PRO A 156 19.14 -29.46 -21.14
N ASN A 157 19.44 -29.69 -19.87
CA ASN A 157 18.53 -29.40 -18.77
C ASN A 157 18.40 -27.88 -18.61
N ALA A 158 17.17 -27.37 -18.71
CA ALA A 158 16.88 -25.94 -18.61
C ALA A 158 17.37 -25.33 -17.28
N ASN A 159 17.25 -26.08 -16.18
CA ASN A 159 17.68 -25.61 -14.86
C ASN A 159 19.21 -25.46 -14.79
N GLU A 160 19.96 -26.36 -15.41
CA GLU A 160 21.43 -26.28 -15.48
C GLU A 160 21.88 -25.07 -16.31
N VAL A 161 21.18 -24.78 -17.42
CA VAL A 161 21.48 -23.61 -18.26
C VAL A 161 21.25 -22.31 -17.47
N VAL A 162 20.10 -22.18 -16.79
CA VAL A 162 19.78 -21.00 -15.96
C VAL A 162 20.80 -20.85 -14.83
N THR A 163 21.10 -21.95 -14.13
CA THR A 163 22.08 -21.97 -13.05
C THR A 163 23.48 -21.56 -13.53
N GLY A 164 23.90 -22.03 -14.71
CA GLY A 164 25.16 -21.62 -15.33
C GLY A 164 25.22 -20.12 -15.62
N PHE A 165 24.11 -19.53 -16.06
CA PHE A 165 24.01 -18.07 -16.25
C PHE A 165 24.04 -17.32 -14.91
N ASN A 166 23.40 -17.87 -13.87
CA ASN A 166 23.45 -17.31 -12.52
C ASN A 166 24.89 -17.29 -11.97
N GLY A 167 25.65 -18.38 -12.16
CA GLY A 167 27.06 -18.45 -11.78
C GLY A 167 27.95 -17.48 -12.57
N LEU A 168 27.68 -17.27 -13.86
CA LEU A 168 28.36 -16.23 -14.66
C LEU A 168 28.11 -14.83 -14.09
N LEU A 169 26.90 -14.55 -13.63
CA LEU A 169 26.59 -13.26 -13.02
C LEU A 169 27.35 -13.05 -11.71
N GLU A 170 27.34 -14.05 -10.83
CA GLU A 170 28.00 -13.96 -9.53
C GLU A 170 29.51 -13.75 -9.68
N ALA A 171 30.13 -14.41 -10.67
CA ALA A 171 31.55 -14.21 -10.98
C ALA A 171 31.87 -12.81 -11.56
N ASN A 172 30.90 -12.13 -12.17
CA ASN A 172 31.09 -10.86 -12.87
C ASN A 172 30.48 -9.64 -12.15
N THR A 173 29.87 -9.83 -10.98
CA THR A 173 29.26 -8.76 -10.18
C THR A 173 30.05 -8.50 -8.91
N ASN A 174 30.08 -7.25 -8.44
CA ASN A 174 30.69 -6.97 -7.15
C ASN A 174 29.69 -7.30 -6.03
N ALA A 175 30.22 -7.58 -4.84
CA ALA A 175 29.39 -7.80 -3.66
C ALA A 175 28.40 -6.64 -3.45
N GLY A 176 27.11 -6.95 -3.39
CA GLY A 176 26.03 -5.99 -3.20
C GLY A 176 25.34 -5.49 -4.48
N ASP A 177 25.91 -5.72 -5.67
CA ASP A 177 25.28 -5.31 -6.94
C ASP A 177 24.00 -6.13 -7.22
N LEU A 178 23.98 -7.42 -6.82
CA LEU A 178 22.85 -8.34 -7.01
C LEU A 178 21.75 -8.19 -5.94
N ASP A 179 22.13 -7.74 -4.74
CA ASP A 179 21.26 -7.66 -3.55
C ASP A 179 20.04 -6.73 -3.75
N SER A 180 20.03 -5.94 -4.83
CA SER A 180 18.90 -5.06 -5.21
C SER A 180 17.73 -5.79 -5.86
N PHE A 181 17.93 -7.00 -6.43
CA PHE A 181 16.90 -7.74 -7.18
C PHE A 181 16.65 -9.16 -6.68
N VAL A 182 17.69 -9.84 -6.20
CA VAL A 182 17.61 -11.23 -5.73
C VAL A 182 18.38 -11.33 -4.42
N ALA A 183 17.82 -12.04 -3.45
CA ALA A 183 18.50 -12.33 -2.20
C ALA A 183 19.65 -13.31 -2.42
N LYS A 184 20.68 -13.27 -1.56
CA LYS A 184 21.83 -14.19 -1.63
C LYS A 184 21.46 -15.68 -1.59
N SER A 185 20.30 -16.01 -1.02
CA SER A 185 19.77 -17.37 -0.98
C SER A 185 19.20 -17.85 -2.33
N TRP A 186 19.10 -16.98 -3.34
CA TRP A 186 18.44 -17.25 -4.62
C TRP A 186 16.98 -17.72 -4.49
N ASN A 187 16.36 -17.55 -3.32
CA ASN A 187 15.00 -17.99 -3.05
C ASN A 187 13.99 -16.84 -3.00
N GLU A 188 14.48 -15.60 -2.99
CA GLU A 188 13.67 -14.39 -2.90
C GLU A 188 14.17 -13.36 -3.91
N GLY A 189 13.25 -12.60 -4.51
CA GLY A 189 13.59 -11.49 -5.39
C GLY A 189 12.43 -10.54 -5.62
N VAL A 190 12.62 -9.58 -6.51
CA VAL A 190 11.61 -8.53 -6.77
C VAL A 190 11.54 -8.14 -8.24
N ILE A 191 10.31 -7.96 -8.73
CA ILE A 191 10.04 -7.25 -9.98
C ILE A 191 9.70 -5.81 -9.63
N MET A 192 10.41 -4.86 -10.22
CA MET A 192 10.12 -3.44 -10.11
C MET A 192 9.40 -2.96 -11.37
N GLY A 193 8.38 -2.13 -11.20
CA GLY A 193 7.63 -1.54 -12.29
C GLY A 193 7.27 -0.08 -12.02
N PHE A 194 7.08 0.69 -13.08
CA PHE A 194 6.59 2.05 -13.02
C PHE A 194 5.27 2.16 -13.77
N VAL A 195 4.21 2.46 -13.04
CA VAL A 195 2.91 2.79 -13.61
C VAL A 195 2.94 4.26 -14.00
N ASN A 196 2.76 4.53 -15.28
CA ASN A 196 2.78 5.87 -15.86
C ASN A 196 1.36 6.41 -16.01
N THR A 197 0.67 6.58 -14.89
CA THR A 197 -0.69 7.15 -14.88
C THR A 197 -0.79 8.26 -13.84
N MET A 198 -1.07 9.47 -14.33
CA MET A 198 -1.53 10.59 -13.50
C MET A 198 -3.02 10.50 -13.17
N ASP A 199 -3.73 9.50 -13.72
CA ASP A 199 -5.16 9.28 -13.50
C ASP A 199 -5.37 8.17 -12.46
N PRO A 200 -5.95 8.46 -11.28
CA PRO A 200 -6.24 7.46 -10.24
C PRO A 200 -7.05 6.26 -10.68
N VAL A 201 -8.05 6.47 -11.53
CA VAL A 201 -8.98 5.42 -11.90
C VAL A 201 -8.22 4.42 -12.73
N LYS A 202 -7.34 4.91 -13.62
CA LYS A 202 -6.41 4.09 -14.37
C LYS A 202 -5.34 3.46 -13.50
N THR A 203 -4.82 4.18 -12.51
CA THR A 203 -3.85 3.64 -11.53
C THR A 203 -4.45 2.44 -10.79
N HIS A 204 -5.62 2.62 -10.19
CA HIS A 204 -6.33 1.57 -9.45
C HIS A 204 -6.76 0.42 -10.38
N GLN A 205 -7.24 0.72 -11.58
CA GLN A 205 -7.53 -0.31 -12.58
C GLN A 205 -6.28 -1.12 -12.93
N THR A 206 -5.12 -0.46 -13.08
CA THR A 206 -3.85 -1.13 -13.37
C THR A 206 -3.43 -2.05 -12.21
N VAL A 207 -3.66 -1.66 -10.95
CA VAL A 207 -3.45 -2.56 -9.79
C VAL A 207 -4.34 -3.78 -9.88
N LYS A 208 -5.63 -3.58 -10.14
CA LYS A 208 -6.60 -4.67 -10.30
C LYS A 208 -6.24 -5.59 -11.45
N ASP A 209 -5.76 -5.04 -12.56
CA ASP A 209 -5.31 -5.79 -13.71
C ASP A 209 -4.07 -6.64 -13.36
N ILE A 210 -3.11 -6.09 -12.60
CA ILE A 210 -1.95 -6.84 -12.08
C ILE A 210 -2.40 -7.96 -11.14
N GLN A 211 -3.26 -7.67 -10.17
CA GLN A 211 -3.77 -8.67 -9.23
C GLN A 211 -4.52 -9.80 -9.95
N LYS A 212 -5.36 -9.42 -10.92
CA LYS A 212 -6.12 -10.36 -11.73
C LYS A 212 -5.21 -11.22 -12.60
N TRP A 213 -4.17 -10.64 -13.19
CA TRP A 213 -3.19 -11.37 -13.97
C TRP A 213 -2.57 -12.53 -13.17
N PHE A 214 -2.17 -12.29 -11.92
CA PHE A 214 -1.61 -13.35 -11.08
C PHE A 214 -2.65 -14.41 -10.67
N GLU A 215 -3.90 -14.03 -10.44
CA GLU A 215 -4.94 -15.02 -10.12
C GLU A 215 -5.30 -15.87 -11.36
N ASP A 216 -5.36 -15.26 -12.55
CA ASP A 216 -5.65 -15.95 -13.81
C ASP A 216 -4.53 -16.95 -14.20
N ASN A 217 -3.27 -16.64 -13.91
CA ASN A 217 -2.10 -17.48 -14.25
C ASN A 217 -1.61 -18.38 -13.08
N LYS A 218 -2.30 -18.41 -11.95
CA LYS A 218 -1.85 -19.07 -10.71
C LYS A 218 -1.54 -20.57 -10.83
N ASN A 219 -2.15 -21.26 -11.78
CA ASN A 219 -1.99 -22.70 -12.00
C ASN A 219 -1.04 -23.04 -13.16
N GLU A 220 -0.40 -22.02 -13.74
CA GLU A 220 0.58 -22.23 -14.79
C GLU A 220 1.93 -22.70 -14.22
N PRO A 221 2.71 -23.48 -14.99
CA PRO A 221 4.02 -23.95 -14.56
C PRO A 221 4.91 -22.76 -14.16
N GLY A 222 5.51 -22.84 -12.98
CA GLY A 222 6.40 -21.82 -12.44
C GLY A 222 5.68 -20.76 -11.60
N PHE A 223 4.44 -20.40 -11.93
CA PHE A 223 3.62 -19.52 -11.09
C PHE A 223 3.19 -20.20 -9.79
N ASP A 224 2.99 -21.52 -9.83
CA ASP A 224 2.61 -22.36 -8.71
C ASP A 224 3.76 -22.65 -7.75
N LEU A 225 5.02 -22.55 -8.20
CA LEU A 225 6.21 -22.84 -7.39
C LEU A 225 6.58 -21.71 -6.43
N VAL A 226 6.14 -20.49 -6.72
CA VAL A 226 6.49 -19.29 -5.94
C VAL A 226 5.24 -18.58 -5.39
N THR A 227 5.47 -17.76 -4.38
CA THR A 227 4.49 -16.81 -3.87
C THR A 227 4.80 -15.45 -4.47
N TRP A 228 3.79 -14.91 -5.17
CA TRP A 228 3.84 -13.57 -5.76
C TRP A 228 3.23 -12.57 -4.80
N GLY A 229 3.87 -11.41 -4.66
CA GLY A 229 3.41 -10.35 -3.78
C GLY A 229 3.39 -10.75 -2.31
N PHE A 230 2.74 -9.92 -1.50
CA PHE A 230 2.45 -10.22 -0.11
C PHE A 230 1.00 -10.70 0.03
N LYS A 231 0.75 -11.65 0.92
CA LYS A 231 -0.59 -12.06 1.33
C LYS A 231 -0.85 -11.67 2.78
N SER A 232 -2.13 -11.50 3.08
CA SER A 232 -2.63 -11.31 4.44
C SER A 232 -2.14 -12.46 5.33
N GLY A 233 -1.46 -12.14 6.43
CA GLY A 233 -0.87 -13.13 7.34
C GLY A 233 0.59 -13.53 7.06
N ASP A 234 1.20 -13.08 5.96
CA ASP A 234 2.59 -13.40 5.65
C ASP A 234 3.55 -12.82 6.70
N MET A 235 4.59 -13.60 7.03
CA MET A 235 5.70 -13.14 7.84
C MET A 235 6.82 -12.67 6.92
N ILE A 236 7.05 -11.36 6.90
CA ILE A 236 8.19 -10.76 6.20
C ILE A 236 9.35 -10.72 7.19
N THR A 237 10.44 -11.40 6.85
CA THR A 237 11.71 -11.24 7.56
C THR A 237 12.56 -10.26 6.77
N MET A 238 12.88 -9.11 7.35
CA MET A 238 13.85 -8.18 6.76
C MET A 238 15.22 -8.52 7.36
N PRO A 239 16.14 -9.17 6.60
CA PRO A 239 17.45 -9.49 7.12
C PRO A 239 18.32 -8.24 7.17
N GLU A 240 18.73 -7.82 8.37
CA GLU A 240 19.94 -7.00 8.55
C GLU A 240 21.06 -7.98 8.95
N ALA A 241 21.63 -8.67 7.95
CA ALA A 241 22.84 -9.49 8.05
C ALA A 241 23.05 -10.27 9.37
N GLY A 242 22.32 -11.38 9.57
CA GLY A 242 22.69 -12.40 10.55
C GLY A 242 21.58 -13.37 10.96
N THR A 243 21.95 -14.44 11.66
CA THR A 243 21.05 -15.50 12.15
C THR A 243 20.38 -15.08 13.47
N CYS A 244 19.04 -15.00 13.50
CA CYS A 244 18.26 -14.63 14.69
C CYS A 244 18.22 -15.78 15.72
N SER A 245 18.63 -15.53 16.97
CA SER A 245 18.34 -16.42 18.10
C SER A 245 17.08 -15.93 18.83
N ILE A 246 16.00 -16.71 18.76
CA ILE A 246 14.71 -16.38 19.36
C ILE A 246 14.84 -16.41 20.88
N SER A 247 15.04 -15.26 21.54
CA SER A 247 15.00 -15.22 23.01
C SER A 247 14.34 -13.99 23.65
N SER A 248 13.95 -12.94 22.91
CA SER A 248 13.01 -11.95 23.47
C SER A 248 12.31 -11.13 22.40
N VAL A 249 10.98 -11.09 22.48
CA VAL A 249 10.09 -10.42 21.51
C VAL A 249 9.38 -9.31 22.26
N ASN A 250 9.74 -8.06 22.00
CA ASN A 250 8.94 -6.92 22.44
C ASN A 250 7.93 -6.60 21.34
N GLU A 251 6.65 -6.90 21.60
CA GLU A 251 5.54 -6.59 20.69
C GLU A 251 5.27 -5.06 20.65
N SER A 252 5.40 -4.45 19.47
CA SER A 252 5.01 -3.05 19.27
C SER A 252 3.50 -2.91 19.05
N LYS A 253 2.87 -1.87 19.64
CA LYS A 253 1.45 -1.49 19.42
C LYS A 253 1.25 -0.73 18.09
N SER A 254 1.65 -1.32 16.97
CA SER A 254 1.41 -0.86 15.60
C SER A 254 0.47 -1.86 14.91
N PRO A 255 -0.36 -1.47 13.91
CA PRO A 255 -1.16 -2.40 13.11
C PRO A 255 -0.31 -3.50 12.42
N THR A 256 0.99 -3.28 12.26
CA THR A 256 1.96 -4.34 11.98
C THR A 256 2.54 -4.87 13.30
N LYS A 257 2.33 -6.15 13.61
CA LYS A 257 3.04 -6.81 14.72
C LYS A 257 4.52 -6.88 14.36
N ARG A 258 5.30 -6.02 15.02
CA ARG A 258 6.74 -5.89 14.83
C ARG A 258 7.43 -6.65 15.93
N GLN A 259 8.33 -7.54 15.53
CA GLN A 259 9.16 -8.34 16.41
C GLN A 259 10.61 -8.09 16.01
N ASP A 260 11.35 -7.43 16.90
CA ASP A 260 12.74 -7.07 16.66
C ASP A 260 13.64 -8.22 17.18
N CYS A 261 14.47 -8.80 16.30
CA CYS A 261 15.49 -9.80 16.65
C CYS A 261 16.83 -9.11 16.96
N ALA A 262 17.49 -9.48 18.05
CA ALA A 262 18.87 -9.10 18.34
C ALA A 262 19.80 -10.33 18.31
N ASN A 263 21.07 -10.16 17.93
CA ASN A 263 22.09 -11.20 18.10
C ASN A 263 22.54 -11.30 19.57
N GLU A 264 23.40 -12.27 19.89
CA GLU A 264 23.98 -12.45 21.23
C GLU A 264 24.75 -11.22 21.75
N ASN A 265 25.15 -10.31 20.86
CA ASN A 265 25.85 -9.07 21.19
C ASN A 265 24.90 -7.87 21.42
N GLY A 266 23.59 -8.04 21.21
CA GLY A 266 22.58 -6.99 21.37
C GLY A 266 22.41 -6.06 20.16
N ASP A 267 23.05 -6.34 19.03
CA ASP A 267 22.82 -5.62 17.78
C ASP A 267 21.55 -6.15 17.11
N TRP A 268 20.78 -5.26 16.47
CA TRP A 268 19.58 -5.61 15.71
C TRP A 268 19.96 -6.36 14.44
N VAL A 269 19.38 -7.54 14.20
CA VAL A 269 19.82 -8.45 13.12
C VAL A 269 18.68 -8.89 12.19
N ALA A 270 17.43 -8.87 12.65
CA ALA A 270 16.31 -9.07 11.76
C ALA A 270 15.07 -8.36 12.27
N LYS A 271 14.32 -7.75 11.37
CA LYS A 271 13.01 -7.20 11.66
C LYS A 271 11.97 -8.14 11.08
N VAL A 272 11.28 -8.89 11.94
CA VAL A 272 10.16 -9.74 11.52
C VAL A 272 8.89 -8.91 11.63
N VAL A 273 8.19 -8.78 10.51
CA VAL A 273 6.90 -8.10 10.42
C VAL A 273 5.86 -9.12 9.99
N GLN A 274 4.91 -9.40 10.87
CA GLN A 274 3.73 -10.16 10.49
C GLN A 274 2.68 -9.20 9.91
N ILE A 275 2.21 -9.47 8.71
CA ILE A 275 1.10 -8.75 8.10
C ILE A 275 -0.18 -9.16 8.83
N GLU A 276 -0.92 -8.19 9.37
CA GLU A 276 -2.18 -8.44 10.07
C GLU A 276 -3.21 -9.07 9.11
N ASP A 277 -3.96 -10.06 9.59
CA ASP A 277 -4.94 -10.73 8.75
C ASP A 277 -6.14 -9.81 8.48
N SER A 278 -6.11 -9.17 7.32
CA SER A 278 -7.17 -8.32 6.77
C SER A 278 -8.41 -9.11 6.31
N GLY A 279 -8.36 -10.45 6.26
CA GLY A 279 -9.43 -11.29 5.72
C GLY A 279 -9.53 -11.28 4.18
N THR A 280 -8.60 -10.59 3.50
CA THR A 280 -8.49 -10.53 2.04
C THR A 280 -7.42 -11.49 1.55
N THR A 281 -7.79 -12.43 0.66
CA THR A 281 -6.89 -13.42 0.05
C THR A 281 -6.15 -12.90 -1.20
N THR A 282 -6.34 -11.62 -1.53
CA THR A 282 -5.78 -10.98 -2.72
C THR A 282 -4.30 -10.66 -2.54
N MET A 283 -3.53 -10.81 -3.62
CA MET A 283 -2.12 -10.43 -3.65
C MET A 283 -1.97 -8.91 -3.45
N ALA A 284 -1.23 -8.51 -2.41
CA ALA A 284 -0.80 -7.15 -2.21
C ALA A 284 0.52 -6.91 -2.93
N VAL A 285 0.60 -5.82 -3.69
CA VAL A 285 1.83 -5.36 -4.30
C VAL A 285 2.52 -4.37 -3.34
N GLY A 286 3.84 -4.30 -3.35
CA GLY A 286 4.62 -3.35 -2.55
C GLY A 286 4.87 -2.01 -3.25
N GLY A 287 5.67 -1.16 -2.61
CA GLY A 287 5.99 0.19 -3.11
C GLY A 287 4.89 1.22 -2.82
N PHE A 288 5.03 2.42 -3.40
CA PHE A 288 4.05 3.50 -3.23
C PHE A 288 2.64 3.09 -3.69
N LEU A 289 2.54 2.28 -4.76
CA LEU A 289 1.26 1.78 -5.24
C LEU A 289 0.57 0.88 -4.23
N GLY A 290 1.33 -0.05 -3.65
CA GLY A 290 0.87 -0.95 -2.60
C GLY A 290 0.33 -0.22 -1.38
N ALA A 291 1.06 0.78 -0.90
CA ALA A 291 0.65 1.59 0.24
C ALA A 291 -0.63 2.39 -0.06
N THR A 292 -0.76 2.92 -1.28
CA THR A 292 -1.95 3.67 -1.71
C THR A 292 -3.16 2.76 -1.82
N GLU A 293 -3.01 1.57 -2.42
CA GLU A 293 -4.09 0.60 -2.52
C GLU A 293 -4.52 0.07 -1.15
N ALA A 294 -3.57 -0.29 -0.28
CA ALA A 294 -3.89 -0.76 1.08
C ALA A 294 -4.63 0.31 1.90
N THR A 295 -4.25 1.58 1.75
CA THR A 295 -4.98 2.69 2.39
C THR A 295 -6.36 2.91 1.78
N HIS A 296 -6.51 2.70 0.47
CA HIS A 296 -7.79 2.75 -0.23
C HIS A 296 -8.74 1.64 0.24
N ASP A 297 -8.27 0.39 0.32
CA ASP A 297 -9.08 -0.77 0.72
C ASP A 297 -9.63 -0.61 2.15
N VAL A 298 -8.76 -0.22 3.10
CA VAL A 298 -9.19 0.09 4.46
C VAL A 298 -10.20 1.23 4.47
N ALA A 299 -9.96 2.26 3.65
CA ALA A 299 -10.85 3.40 3.61
C ALA A 299 -12.22 3.06 3.00
N GLU A 300 -12.31 2.15 2.03
CA GLU A 300 -13.56 1.69 1.44
C GLU A 300 -14.41 0.93 2.46
N VAL A 301 -13.80 0.02 3.22
CA VAL A 301 -14.49 -0.73 4.29
C VAL A 301 -14.97 0.20 5.41
N GLU A 302 -14.12 1.14 5.83
CA GLU A 302 -14.45 2.07 6.91
C GLU A 302 -15.33 3.23 6.46
N TYR A 303 -15.55 3.42 5.15
CA TYR A 303 -16.34 4.51 4.57
C TYR A 303 -17.76 4.60 5.12
N ILE A 304 -18.40 3.47 5.40
CA ILE A 304 -19.75 3.42 5.97
C ILE A 304 -19.71 3.07 7.46
N LYS A 305 -18.82 2.16 7.83
CA LYS A 305 -18.74 1.61 9.18
C LYS A 305 -18.29 2.64 10.21
N SER A 306 -17.24 3.42 9.93
CA SER A 306 -16.71 4.42 10.85
C SER A 306 -17.74 5.53 11.20
N PRO A 307 -18.40 6.18 10.23
CA PRO A 307 -19.45 7.16 10.53
C PRO A 307 -20.61 6.57 11.33
N LEU A 308 -21.04 5.34 11.02
CA LEU A 308 -22.14 4.68 11.74
C LEU A 308 -21.78 4.38 13.19
N VAL A 309 -20.60 3.84 13.44
CA VAL A 309 -20.12 3.55 14.81
C VAL A 309 -19.98 4.85 15.60
N THR A 310 -19.40 5.88 14.99
CA THR A 310 -19.23 7.20 15.61
C THR A 310 -20.58 7.84 15.94
N ALA A 311 -21.51 7.85 14.98
CA ALA A 311 -22.87 8.36 15.17
C ALA A 311 -23.64 7.61 16.27
N LEU A 312 -23.49 6.28 16.34
CA LEU A 312 -24.09 5.46 17.38
C LEU A 312 -23.49 5.77 18.76
N ALA A 313 -22.17 5.91 18.85
CA ALA A 313 -21.50 6.25 20.10
C ALA A 313 -21.95 7.62 20.62
N ILE A 314 -21.98 8.62 19.73
CA ILE A 314 -22.50 9.96 20.02
C ILE A 314 -23.95 9.90 20.48
N PHE A 315 -24.80 9.14 19.78
CA PHE A 315 -26.21 9.01 20.15
C PHE A 315 -26.37 8.48 21.58
N ILE A 316 -25.62 7.43 21.94
CA ILE A 316 -25.67 6.84 23.28
C ILE A 316 -25.18 7.86 24.32
N VAL A 317 -24.04 8.49 24.09
CA VAL A 317 -23.47 9.48 25.02
C VAL A 317 -24.39 10.67 25.20
N ALA A 318 -24.92 11.25 24.12
CA ALA A 318 -25.86 12.36 24.17
C ALA A 318 -27.17 11.96 24.87
N ALA A 319 -27.68 10.76 24.61
CA ALA A 319 -28.90 10.26 25.27
C ALA A 319 -28.69 10.14 26.79
N LEU A 320 -27.50 9.74 27.24
CA LEU A 320 -27.15 9.67 28.66
C LEU A 320 -26.97 11.05 29.29
N ILE A 321 -26.24 11.97 28.62
CA ILE A 321 -26.00 13.34 29.12
C ILE A 321 -27.31 14.10 29.29
N PHE A 322 -28.19 14.04 28.29
CA PHE A 322 -29.44 14.78 28.30
C PHE A 322 -30.61 14.02 28.93
N GLY A 323 -30.46 12.71 29.18
CA GLY A 323 -31.57 11.86 29.61
C GLY A 323 -32.75 11.86 28.62
N SER A 324 -32.49 12.19 27.35
CA SER A 324 -33.53 12.38 26.34
C SER A 324 -33.07 11.82 24.99
N PRO A 325 -33.62 10.67 24.56
CA PRO A 325 -33.29 10.07 23.26
C PRO A 325 -33.64 10.99 22.08
N LEU A 326 -34.62 11.90 22.25
CA LEU A 326 -35.00 12.84 21.21
C LEU A 326 -33.95 13.92 20.97
N VAL A 327 -33.30 14.41 22.04
CA VAL A 327 -32.19 15.36 21.91
C VAL A 327 -30.99 14.70 21.23
N ALA A 328 -30.69 13.47 21.64
CA ALA A 328 -29.66 12.66 20.99
C ALA A 328 -29.95 12.46 19.49
N ALA A 329 -31.19 12.12 19.14
CA ALA A 329 -31.60 11.97 17.73
C ALA A 329 -31.42 13.27 16.92
N ILE A 330 -31.75 14.42 17.51
CA ILE A 330 -31.54 15.73 16.86
C ILE A 330 -30.05 15.95 16.59
N LEU A 331 -29.19 15.79 17.60
CA LEU A 331 -27.74 15.96 17.47
C LEU A 331 -27.11 14.98 16.47
N THR A 332 -27.50 13.71 16.52
CA THR A 332 -27.00 12.71 15.55
C THR A 332 -27.49 13.01 14.13
N SER A 333 -28.72 13.49 13.96
CA SER A 333 -29.25 13.83 12.63
C SER A 333 -28.49 14.97 11.96
N THR A 334 -28.00 15.93 12.75
CA THR A 334 -27.20 17.03 12.23
C THR A 334 -25.84 16.59 11.71
N LEU A 335 -25.25 15.52 12.28
CA LEU A 335 -24.00 14.94 11.80
C LEU A 335 -24.14 14.23 10.46
N LEU A 336 -25.35 13.74 10.14
CA LEU A 336 -25.59 13.18 8.82
C LEU A 336 -25.50 14.27 7.75
N VAL A 337 -25.90 15.50 8.07
CA VAL A 337 -25.79 16.63 7.13
C VAL A 337 -24.33 16.95 6.84
N THR A 338 -23.47 16.95 7.86
CA THR A 338 -22.03 17.20 7.68
C THR A 338 -21.33 16.06 6.95
N LEU A 339 -21.69 14.82 7.27
CA LEU A 339 -21.28 13.62 6.53
C LEU A 339 -21.60 13.73 5.04
N PHE A 340 -22.86 14.04 4.70
CA PHE A 340 -23.27 14.20 3.29
C PHE A 340 -22.61 15.39 2.62
N GLY A 341 -22.33 16.47 3.36
CA GLY A 341 -21.54 17.61 2.87
C GLY A 341 -20.14 17.18 2.44
N GLN A 342 -19.40 16.54 3.34
CA GLN A 342 -18.04 16.06 3.06
C GLN A 342 -18.00 15.02 1.94
N TYR A 343 -18.99 14.11 1.88
CA TYR A 343 -19.09 13.17 0.76
C TYR A 343 -19.43 13.86 -0.56
N GLY A 344 -20.25 14.91 -0.52
CA GLY A 344 -20.53 15.76 -1.68
C GLY A 344 -19.27 16.50 -2.17
N LEU A 345 -18.50 17.09 -1.25
CA LEU A 345 -17.25 17.76 -1.60
C LEU A 345 -16.20 16.77 -2.12
N GLY A 346 -16.10 15.59 -1.49
CA GLY A 346 -15.26 14.50 -1.96
C GLY A 346 -15.63 14.10 -3.38
N ALA A 347 -16.91 13.83 -3.63
CA ALA A 347 -17.41 13.50 -4.97
C ALA A 347 -17.13 14.63 -5.99
N TYR A 348 -17.22 15.90 -5.59
CA TYR A 348 -16.89 17.04 -6.46
C TYR A 348 -15.41 17.04 -6.85
N TYR A 349 -14.49 16.90 -5.89
CA TYR A 349 -13.05 16.84 -6.18
C TYR A 349 -12.67 15.65 -7.05
N THR A 350 -13.29 14.49 -6.82
CA THR A 350 -13.03 13.29 -7.63
C THR A 350 -13.61 13.42 -9.05
N SER A 351 -14.81 13.96 -9.21
CA SER A 351 -15.51 13.99 -10.50
C SER A 351 -15.16 15.19 -11.38
N VAL A 352 -14.87 16.34 -10.80
CA VAL A 352 -14.65 17.60 -11.53
C VAL A 352 -13.18 17.97 -11.63
N GLU A 353 -12.43 17.83 -10.53
CA GLU A 353 -11.01 18.21 -10.50
C GLU A 353 -10.07 17.05 -10.84
N ASN A 354 -10.60 15.84 -11.09
CA ASN A 354 -9.83 14.60 -11.25
C ASN A 354 -8.80 14.39 -10.12
N TRP A 355 -9.09 14.92 -8.93
CA TRP A 355 -8.21 14.82 -7.78
C TRP A 355 -8.40 13.47 -7.12
N SER A 356 -7.31 12.77 -6.87
CA SER A 356 -7.37 11.45 -6.24
C SER A 356 -6.32 11.11 -5.20
N GLY A 357 -5.46 12.07 -4.86
CA GLY A 357 -4.50 11.86 -3.78
C GLY A 357 -5.23 11.43 -2.53
N ASN A 358 -5.15 10.13 -2.19
CA ASN A 358 -5.74 9.44 -1.05
C ASN A 358 -6.96 10.13 -0.41
N LEU A 359 -7.94 10.50 -1.25
CA LEU A 359 -9.03 11.38 -0.81
C LEU A 359 -9.91 10.67 0.21
N HIS A 360 -10.05 9.34 0.08
CA HIS A 360 -10.76 8.51 1.05
C HIS A 360 -10.13 8.58 2.45
N PHE A 361 -8.80 8.54 2.56
CA PHE A 361 -8.12 8.66 3.86
C PHE A 361 -8.34 10.05 4.48
N ALA A 362 -8.14 11.11 3.69
CA ALA A 362 -8.34 12.48 4.19
C ALA A 362 -9.80 12.72 4.61
N THR A 363 -10.76 12.19 3.85
CA THR A 363 -12.19 12.28 4.16
C THR A 363 -12.51 11.56 5.46
N LEU A 364 -12.01 10.33 5.68
CA LEU A 364 -12.27 9.58 6.92
C LEU A 364 -11.74 10.25 8.18
N VAL A 365 -10.50 10.74 8.13
CA VAL A 365 -9.86 11.42 9.26
C VAL A 365 -10.56 12.75 9.55
N SER A 366 -10.80 13.55 8.52
CA SER A 366 -11.48 14.84 8.67
C SER A 366 -12.93 14.69 9.15
N LEU A 367 -13.65 13.67 8.67
CA LEU A 367 -15.00 13.33 9.12
C LEU A 367 -15.03 12.98 10.61
N SER A 368 -14.08 12.19 11.09
CA SER A 368 -14.00 11.81 12.50
C SER A 368 -13.79 13.04 13.39
N ILE A 369 -12.93 13.97 12.95
CA ILE A 369 -12.68 15.25 13.65
C ILE A 369 -13.93 16.12 13.60
N ALA A 370 -14.53 16.27 12.42
CA ALA A 370 -15.72 17.08 12.21
C ALA A 370 -16.90 16.61 13.05
N MET A 371 -17.19 15.30 13.05
CA MET A 371 -18.28 14.76 13.86
C MET A 371 -18.09 15.03 15.35
N GLY A 372 -16.85 14.94 15.87
CA GLY A 372 -16.58 15.30 17.26
C GLY A 372 -16.84 16.78 17.57
N LEU A 373 -16.28 17.67 16.75
CA LEU A 373 -16.42 19.12 16.93
C LEU A 373 -17.87 19.60 16.75
N GLY A 374 -18.56 19.10 15.73
CA GLY A 374 -19.96 19.44 15.44
C GLY A 374 -20.92 19.06 16.56
N VAL A 375 -20.74 17.89 17.18
CA VAL A 375 -21.54 17.48 18.35
C VAL A 375 -21.35 18.42 19.51
N ASP A 376 -20.10 18.78 19.84
CA ASP A 376 -19.80 19.63 20.98
C ASP A 376 -20.55 20.96 20.87
N TYR A 377 -20.53 21.59 19.69
CA TYR A 377 -21.29 22.82 19.46
C TYR A 377 -22.79 22.64 19.64
N GLY A 378 -23.35 21.53 19.16
CA GLY A 378 -24.76 21.21 19.37
C GLY A 378 -25.11 21.00 20.84
N ILE A 379 -24.25 20.31 21.60
CA ILE A 379 -24.41 20.10 23.04
C ILE A 379 -24.41 21.44 23.77
N TYR A 380 -23.44 22.31 23.49
CA TYR A 380 -23.34 23.64 24.09
C TYR A 380 -24.57 24.49 23.79
N MET A 381 -25.02 24.52 22.53
CA MET A 381 -26.20 25.27 22.11
C MET A 381 -27.48 24.78 22.81
N ILE A 382 -27.71 23.46 22.86
CA ILE A 382 -28.91 22.91 23.51
C ILE A 382 -28.86 23.10 25.03
N SER A 383 -27.69 22.93 25.64
CA SER A 383 -27.52 23.14 27.08
C SER A 383 -27.85 24.58 27.47
N ARG A 384 -27.28 25.56 26.75
CA ARG A 384 -27.56 26.98 27.00
C ARG A 384 -29.01 27.34 26.74
N LEU A 385 -29.57 26.83 25.63
CA LEU A 385 -30.96 27.08 25.29
C LEU A 385 -31.92 26.60 26.39
N LYS A 386 -31.64 25.47 27.03
CA LYS A 386 -32.43 24.99 28.17
C LYS A 386 -32.30 25.93 29.39
N GLU A 387 -31.11 26.41 29.70
CA GLU A 387 -30.88 27.35 30.81
C GLU A 387 -31.70 28.63 30.60
N GLU A 388 -31.64 29.20 29.39
CA GLU A 388 -32.37 30.40 29.03
C GLU A 388 -33.89 30.17 28.96
N MET A 389 -34.34 29.01 28.48
CA MET A 389 -35.76 28.62 28.51
C MET A 389 -36.29 28.53 29.94
N THR A 390 -35.44 28.10 30.89
CA THR A 390 -35.80 28.08 32.32
C THR A 390 -35.82 29.50 32.91
N ALA A 391 -34.81 30.32 32.60
CA ALA A 391 -34.67 31.67 33.12
C ALA A 391 -35.76 32.64 32.63
N THR A 392 -36.16 32.54 31.36
CA THR A 392 -37.18 33.40 30.72
C THR A 392 -38.62 32.90 30.93
N GLY A 393 -38.82 31.82 31.68
CA GLY A 393 -40.14 31.24 31.95
C GLY A 393 -40.79 30.57 30.73
N GLY A 394 -39.98 30.07 29.79
CA GLY A 394 -40.44 29.33 28.61
C GLY A 394 -40.73 30.17 27.37
N LYS A 395 -40.30 31.44 27.33
CA LYS A 395 -40.47 32.32 26.17
C LYS A 395 -39.40 32.04 25.11
N TRP A 396 -39.72 31.14 24.17
CA TRP A 396 -38.81 30.69 23.11
C TRP A 396 -37.98 31.79 22.44
N VAL A 397 -38.60 32.88 21.99
CA VAL A 397 -37.91 33.94 21.24
C VAL A 397 -36.86 34.65 22.10
N GLU A 398 -37.23 34.96 23.35
CA GLU A 398 -36.33 35.62 24.32
C GLU A 398 -35.18 34.67 24.70
N SER A 399 -35.48 33.38 24.93
CA SER A 399 -34.45 32.39 25.26
C SER A 399 -33.46 32.15 24.11
N LEU A 400 -33.97 32.07 22.88
CA LEU A 400 -33.14 31.86 21.70
C LEU A 400 -32.24 33.07 21.44
N GLN A 401 -32.77 34.28 21.58
CA GLN A 401 -31.99 35.51 21.43
C GLN A 401 -30.85 35.56 22.45
N ASN A 402 -31.13 35.33 23.74
CA ASN A 402 -30.10 35.28 24.78
C ASN A 402 -29.05 34.20 24.51
N THR A 403 -29.48 33.03 24.03
CA THR A 403 -28.59 31.91 23.70
C THR A 403 -27.64 32.27 22.56
N LEU A 404 -28.14 32.91 21.51
CA LEU A 404 -27.35 33.33 20.36
C LEU A 404 -26.39 34.46 20.72
N GLU A 405 -26.84 35.45 21.51
CA GLU A 405 -26.00 36.57 21.94
C GLU A 405 -24.85 36.15 22.88
N THR A 406 -25.03 35.07 23.64
CA THR A 406 -24.01 34.55 24.57
C THR A 406 -23.22 33.39 23.97
N THR A 407 -23.78 32.18 24.00
CA THR A 407 -23.12 30.96 23.54
C THR A 407 -22.97 30.94 22.02
N GLY A 408 -23.93 31.47 21.26
CA GLY A 408 -23.81 31.55 19.80
C GLY A 408 -22.59 32.38 19.36
N ALA A 409 -22.39 33.55 19.97
CA ALA A 409 -21.21 34.38 19.73
C ALA A 409 -19.90 33.67 20.12
N ALA A 410 -19.88 32.94 21.23
CA ALA A 410 -18.72 32.16 21.66
C ALA A 410 -18.40 30.99 20.71
N VAL A 411 -19.43 30.27 20.22
CA VAL A 411 -19.28 29.20 19.22
C VAL A 411 -18.77 29.75 17.89
N PHE A 412 -19.31 30.89 17.44
CA PHE A 412 -18.81 31.53 16.22
C PHE A 412 -17.34 31.94 16.35
N ALA A 413 -16.97 32.57 17.47
CA ALA A 413 -15.58 32.98 17.73
C ALA A 413 -14.61 31.78 17.78
N SER A 414 -15.01 30.67 18.40
CA SER A 414 -14.15 29.47 18.47
C SER A 414 -13.90 28.85 17.10
N ILE A 415 -14.92 28.82 16.23
CA ILE A 415 -14.80 28.28 14.87
C ILE A 415 -13.94 29.18 13.98
N VAL A 416 -14.03 30.51 14.13
CA VAL A 416 -13.13 31.44 13.42
C VAL A 416 -11.66 31.17 13.80
N VAL A 417 -11.38 30.92 15.08
CA VAL A 417 -10.02 30.58 15.55
C VAL A 417 -9.58 29.22 15.01
N LEU A 418 -10.47 28.22 14.99
CA LEU A 418 -10.15 26.90 14.43
C LEU A 418 -9.89 26.98 12.93
N LEU A 419 -10.72 27.66 12.15
CA LEU A 419 -10.49 27.89 10.72
C LEU A 419 -9.14 28.56 10.49
N ALA A 420 -8.80 29.59 11.28
CA ALA A 420 -7.49 30.23 11.21
C ALA A 420 -6.33 29.27 11.51
N SER A 421 -6.52 28.30 12.40
CA SER A 421 -5.52 27.29 12.75
C SER A 421 -5.25 26.27 11.62
N PHE A 422 -6.21 26.07 10.71
CA PHE A 422 -6.07 25.16 9.57
C PHE A 422 -5.56 25.84 8.29
N ILE A 423 -5.48 27.17 8.24
CA ILE A 423 -4.90 27.91 7.09
C ILE A 423 -3.50 27.40 6.70
N PRO A 424 -2.56 27.12 7.64
CA PRO A 424 -1.25 26.60 7.27
C PRO A 424 -1.30 25.27 6.51
N LEU A 425 -2.29 24.41 6.78
CA LEU A 425 -2.47 23.15 6.05
C LEU A 425 -2.87 23.40 4.60
N LEU A 426 -3.59 24.47 4.31
CA LEU A 426 -3.95 24.85 2.94
C LEU A 426 -2.76 25.39 2.13
N MET A 427 -1.64 25.74 2.79
CA MET A 427 -0.42 26.23 2.15
C MET A 427 0.62 25.13 1.91
N THR A 428 0.35 23.90 2.36
CA THR A 428 1.28 22.79 2.17
C THR A 428 1.30 22.30 0.72
N GLN A 429 2.45 21.77 0.30
CA GLN A 429 2.60 21.10 -1.01
C GLN A 429 2.23 19.60 -0.94
N LEU A 430 2.05 19.05 0.26
CA LEU A 430 1.64 17.66 0.45
C LEU A 430 0.13 17.51 0.20
N ALA A 431 -0.25 16.89 -0.91
CA ALA A 431 -1.65 16.73 -1.34
C ALA A 431 -2.57 16.18 -0.24
N ASN A 432 -2.13 15.16 0.50
CA ASN A 432 -2.93 14.55 1.57
C ASN A 432 -3.19 15.52 2.73
N THR A 433 -2.17 16.30 3.12
CA THR A 433 -2.29 17.29 4.21
C THR A 433 -3.13 18.49 3.78
N TRP A 434 -2.99 18.90 2.53
CA TRP A 434 -3.83 19.95 1.94
C TRP A 434 -5.30 19.53 1.95
N ALA A 435 -5.60 18.30 1.52
CA ALA A 435 -6.96 17.76 1.46
C ALA A 435 -7.60 17.72 2.86
N LEU A 436 -6.86 17.26 3.88
CA LEU A 436 -7.31 17.32 5.27
C LEU A 436 -7.71 18.74 5.69
N GLY A 437 -6.89 19.74 5.35
CA GLY A 437 -7.18 21.15 5.64
C GLY A 437 -8.49 21.61 4.99
N VAL A 438 -8.73 21.24 3.74
CA VAL A 438 -9.96 21.58 3.00
C VAL A 438 -11.20 20.93 3.63
N PHE A 439 -11.19 19.62 3.83
CA PHE A 439 -12.34 18.90 4.37
C PHE A 439 -12.69 19.31 5.81
N ILE A 440 -11.68 19.57 6.66
CA ILE A 440 -11.93 20.06 8.02
C ILE A 440 -12.52 21.47 7.96
N SER A 441 -12.00 22.35 7.10
CA SER A 441 -12.50 23.72 6.98
C SER A 441 -13.95 23.76 6.49
N GLU A 442 -14.28 22.96 5.47
CA GLU A 442 -15.64 22.79 4.99
C GLU A 442 -16.57 22.30 6.12
N ALA A 443 -16.18 21.23 6.81
CA ALA A 443 -17.02 20.65 7.85
C ALA A 443 -17.29 21.63 9.00
N LEU A 444 -16.28 22.39 9.44
CA LEU A 444 -16.44 23.43 10.45
C LEU A 444 -17.43 24.54 10.03
N ILE A 445 -17.43 24.91 8.75
CA ILE A 445 -18.39 25.90 8.22
C ILE A 445 -19.80 25.31 8.23
N ILE A 446 -19.96 24.04 7.87
CA ILE A 446 -21.26 23.36 7.93
C ILE A 446 -21.73 23.26 9.39
N ASP A 447 -20.84 22.87 10.30
CA ASP A 447 -21.12 22.71 11.73
C ASP A 447 -21.59 24.01 12.39
N VAL A 448 -20.93 25.15 12.11
CA VAL A 448 -21.35 26.44 12.68
C VAL A 448 -22.74 26.85 12.20
N VAL A 449 -23.01 26.64 10.91
CA VAL A 449 -24.31 26.97 10.31
C VAL A 449 -25.38 26.10 10.94
N ILE A 450 -25.14 24.80 11.08
CA ILE A 450 -26.09 23.86 11.69
C ILE A 450 -26.32 24.20 13.17
N ALA A 451 -25.26 24.45 13.94
CA ALA A 451 -25.36 24.72 15.36
C ALA A 451 -26.15 26.00 15.67
N LEU A 452 -25.96 27.05 14.88
CA LEU A 452 -26.62 28.34 15.10
C LEU A 452 -28.04 28.40 14.51
N THR A 453 -28.35 27.59 13.50
CA THR A 453 -29.64 27.69 12.77
C THR A 453 -30.49 26.42 12.87
N ILE A 454 -29.98 25.28 12.40
CA ILE A 454 -30.75 24.04 12.28
C ILE A 454 -31.04 23.44 13.65
N ILE A 455 -30.09 23.47 14.59
CA ILE A 455 -30.32 22.92 15.94
C ILE A 455 -31.47 23.63 16.67
N PRO A 456 -31.46 24.98 16.81
CA PRO A 456 -32.59 25.69 17.39
C PRO A 456 -33.92 25.39 16.68
N LEU A 457 -33.91 25.31 15.35
CA LEU A 457 -35.09 25.01 14.54
C LEU A 457 -35.64 23.60 14.86
N LEU A 458 -34.79 22.58 14.90
CA LEU A 458 -35.19 21.21 15.21
C LEU A 458 -35.71 21.10 16.65
N VAL A 459 -35.07 21.78 17.60
CA VAL A 459 -35.54 21.83 19.00
C VAL A 459 -36.94 22.48 19.07
N TYR A 460 -37.18 23.56 18.31
CA TYR A 460 -38.49 24.21 18.26
C TYR A 460 -39.60 23.30 17.68
N ILE A 461 -39.27 22.55 16.62
CA ILE A 461 -40.22 21.66 15.94
C ILE A 461 -40.56 20.45 16.79
N PHE A 462 -39.53 19.72 17.27
CA PHE A 462 -39.72 18.46 17.98
C PHE A 462 -40.04 18.64 19.47
N LYS A 463 -39.84 19.85 20.01
CA LYS A 463 -40.14 20.24 21.39
C LYS A 463 -39.71 19.18 22.42
N PRO A 464 -38.40 18.84 22.49
CA PRO A 464 -37.93 17.82 23.40
C PRO A 464 -38.29 18.16 24.85
N LYS A 465 -38.79 17.16 25.59
CA LYS A 465 -39.14 17.28 27.01
C LYS A 465 -37.96 17.80 27.85
N TYR A 466 -36.73 17.58 27.42
CA TYR A 466 -35.54 18.12 28.10
C TYR A 466 -35.51 19.66 28.13
N VAL A 467 -35.92 20.31 27.04
CA VAL A 467 -35.88 21.78 26.89
C VAL A 467 -37.21 22.43 27.31
N PHE A 468 -38.33 21.79 26.98
CA PHE A 468 -39.68 22.34 27.23
C PHE A 468 -40.38 21.77 28.46
N GLY A 469 -39.83 20.73 29.08
CA GLY A 469 -40.41 20.12 30.27
C GLY A 469 -40.22 21.01 31.49
N LYS A 470 -41.29 21.22 32.26
CA LYS A 470 -41.17 21.71 33.62
C LYS A 470 -40.58 20.59 34.47
N LYS A 471 -39.44 20.85 35.12
CA LYS A 471 -38.96 19.98 36.20
C LYS A 471 -39.94 20.00 37.35
#